data_AF-A0A6J2UXI3-F1
#
_entry.id   AF-A0A6J2UXI3-F1
#
_cell.length_a   1.000
_cell.length_b   1.000
_cell.length_c   1.000
_cell.angle_alpha   90.00
_cell.angle_beta   90.00
_cell.angle_gamma   90.00
#
_symmetry.space_group_name_H-M   'P 1'
#
loop_
_entity.id
_entity.type
_entity.pdbx_description
1 polymer ?
#
loop_
_entity_poly.entity_id
_entity_poly.type
_entity_poly.pdbx_seq_one_letter_code
_entity_poly.pdbx_strand_id
1 'polypeptide(L)'
;MAHVRKFAGIPMSKSMRGICKEEDYVFLGTLDEKESSQEETTFLESEWKAKREERHLRRLEREEQERKRLLELEEQRKEKEQKWRDHVAQLANKRMGLRERAQRLQEFRDFQRKVLAEDLGLDPSSASEKITQLLQRL
;
A
#
# COMPACT_ATOMS: atom_id res chain seq x y z
N MET A 1 57.45 30.07 -12.92
CA MET A 1 58.42 29.07 -13.42
C MET A 1 58.21 27.66 -12.86
N ALA A 2 57.84 27.47 -11.58
CA ALA A 2 57.67 26.13 -10.99
C ALA A 2 56.47 25.34 -11.56
N HIS A 3 55.37 26.04 -11.87
CA HIS A 3 54.14 25.48 -12.49
C HIS A 3 54.38 24.90 -13.89
N VAL A 4 55.22 25.56 -14.71
CA VAL A 4 55.56 25.13 -16.08
C VAL A 4 56.25 23.77 -16.10
N ARG A 5 57.09 23.47 -15.10
CA ARG A 5 57.78 22.18 -14.97
C ARG A 5 56.84 21.05 -14.55
N LYS A 6 55.80 21.35 -13.76
CA LYS A 6 54.81 20.36 -13.29
C LYS A 6 53.84 19.97 -14.39
N PHE A 7 53.34 20.92 -15.19
CA PHE A 7 52.44 20.64 -16.31
C PHE A 7 53.09 19.80 -17.43
N ALA A 8 54.38 20.01 -17.69
CA ALA A 8 55.15 19.19 -18.62
C ALA A 8 55.28 17.73 -18.15
N GLY A 9 55.32 17.50 -16.84
CA GLY A 9 55.43 16.18 -16.21
C GLY A 9 54.13 15.38 -16.14
N ILE A 10 52.97 15.99 -16.45
CA ILE A 10 51.70 15.26 -16.50
C ILE A 10 51.69 14.39 -17.77
N PRO A 11 51.62 13.05 -17.64
CA PRO A 11 51.56 12.17 -18.80
C PRO A 11 50.21 12.36 -19.50
N MET A 12 50.25 12.96 -20.69
CA MET A 12 49.10 13.22 -21.54
C MET A 12 49.39 12.74 -22.96
N SER A 13 48.35 12.34 -23.70
CA SER A 13 48.49 12.06 -25.13
C SER A 13 48.81 13.34 -25.91
N LYS A 14 49.47 13.22 -27.07
CA LYS A 14 49.87 14.36 -27.89
C LYS A 14 48.68 15.25 -28.32
N SER A 15 47.53 14.65 -28.61
CA SER A 15 46.31 15.38 -28.95
C SER A 15 45.74 16.15 -27.75
N MET A 16 45.78 15.56 -26.56
CA MET A 16 45.30 16.20 -25.33
C MET A 16 46.16 17.39 -24.91
N ARG A 17 47.48 17.34 -25.15
CA ARG A 17 48.39 18.44 -24.80
C ARG A 17 48.09 19.74 -25.55
N GLY A 18 47.45 19.67 -26.72
CA GLY A 18 47.01 20.85 -27.48
C GLY A 18 45.68 21.43 -27.01
N ILE A 19 44.89 20.66 -26.26
CA ILE A 19 43.55 21.04 -25.79
C ILE A 19 43.61 21.54 -24.34
N CYS A 20 44.39 20.87 -23.51
CA CYS A 20 44.57 21.20 -22.10
C CYS A 20 45.55 22.37 -21.92
N LYS A 21 45.14 23.40 -21.17
CA LYS A 21 46.00 24.54 -20.83
C LYS A 21 46.54 24.41 -19.42
N GLU A 22 47.68 25.03 -19.14
CA GLU A 22 48.30 25.06 -17.80
C GLU A 22 47.36 25.67 -16.74
N GLU A 23 46.56 26.67 -17.15
CA GLU A 23 45.53 27.34 -16.35
C GLU A 23 44.50 26.36 -15.78
N ASP A 24 44.20 25.30 -16.52
CA ASP A 24 43.22 24.29 -16.11
C ASP A 24 43.72 23.46 -14.90
N TYR A 25 45.02 23.48 -14.62
CA TYR A 25 45.67 22.66 -13.59
C TYR A 25 46.27 23.47 -12.43
N VAL A 26 45.95 24.76 -12.34
CA VAL A 26 46.41 25.64 -11.24
C VAL A 26 46.01 25.09 -9.87
N PHE A 27 44.87 24.39 -9.78
CA PHE A 27 44.38 23.74 -8.55
C PHE A 27 45.29 22.61 -8.03
N LEU A 28 46.15 22.03 -8.87
CA LEU A 28 47.14 21.04 -8.44
C LEU A 28 48.31 21.69 -7.69
N GLY A 29 48.58 22.97 -7.94
CA GLY A 29 49.65 23.72 -7.25
C GLY A 29 49.33 23.98 -5.78
N THR A 30 48.05 24.15 -5.44
CA THR A 30 47.58 24.43 -4.07
C THR A 30 47.54 23.21 -3.15
N LEU A 31 47.80 22.01 -3.67
CA LEU A 31 47.76 20.79 -2.87
C LEU A 31 49.04 20.60 -2.03
N ASP A 32 50.18 21.10 -2.52
CA ASP A 32 51.47 21.02 -1.83
C ASP A 32 51.63 22.08 -0.71
N GLU A 33 50.79 23.12 -0.67
CA GLU A 33 50.85 24.19 0.35
C GLU A 33 49.99 23.91 1.60
N LYS A 34 49.25 22.79 1.64
CA LYS A 34 48.41 22.42 2.79
C LYS A 34 49.17 21.57 3.81
N GLU A 35 50.22 22.13 4.38
CA GLU A 35 50.73 21.73 5.70
C GLU A 35 50.03 22.56 6.80
N SER A 36 48.69 22.68 6.76
CA SER A 36 47.96 23.40 7.81
C SER A 36 47.66 22.46 8.99
N SER A 37 48.26 22.80 10.13
CA SER A 37 48.01 22.39 11.52
C SER A 37 47.20 21.09 11.77
N GLN A 38 47.81 20.13 12.49
CA GLN A 38 47.15 18.92 13.02
C GLN A 38 45.82 19.20 13.76
N GLU A 39 45.64 20.38 14.35
CA GLU A 39 44.40 20.77 15.04
C GLU A 39 43.23 21.05 14.07
N GLU A 40 43.50 21.62 12.91
CA GLU A 40 42.48 21.82 11.87
C GLU A 40 42.04 20.48 11.27
N THR A 41 42.98 19.54 11.12
CA THR A 41 42.69 18.20 10.59
C THR A 41 41.80 17.39 11.54
N THR A 42 42.03 17.47 12.86
CA THR A 42 41.21 16.77 13.86
C THR A 42 39.82 17.41 14.02
N PHE A 43 39.72 18.73 13.94
CA PHE A 43 38.43 19.44 13.91
C PHE A 43 37.60 19.05 12.68
N LEU A 44 38.21 19.06 11.49
CA LEU A 44 37.55 18.61 10.27
C LEU A 44 37.09 17.15 10.38
N GLU A 45 37.91 16.23 10.90
CA GLU A 45 37.50 14.84 11.11
C GLU A 45 36.28 14.71 12.05
N SER A 46 36.22 15.50 13.11
CA SER A 46 35.09 15.51 14.04
C SER A 46 33.79 16.00 13.39
N GLU A 47 33.84 17.07 12.58
CA GLU A 47 32.69 17.56 11.82
C GLU A 47 32.24 16.53 10.77
N TRP A 48 33.18 15.84 10.13
CA TRP A 48 32.89 14.78 9.17
C TRP A 48 32.18 13.59 9.83
N LYS A 49 32.60 13.20 11.04
CA LYS A 49 31.93 12.17 11.84
C LYS A 49 30.52 12.60 12.26
N ALA A 50 30.36 13.81 12.79
CA ALA A 50 29.05 14.37 13.17
C ALA A 50 28.08 14.41 11.98
N LYS A 51 28.53 14.89 10.80
CA LYS A 51 27.72 14.88 9.56
C LYS A 51 27.35 13.48 9.08
N ARG A 52 28.15 12.46 9.40
CA ARG A 52 27.86 11.05 9.04
C ARG A 52 26.81 10.47 9.99
N GLU A 53 26.94 10.73 11.28
CA GLU A 53 25.98 10.33 12.32
C GLU A 53 24.62 11.01 12.11
N GLU A 54 24.61 12.31 11.83
CA GLU A 54 23.39 13.04 11.50
C GLU A 54 22.66 12.43 10.29
N ARG A 55 23.42 12.09 9.23
CA ARG A 55 22.86 11.39 8.05
C ARG A 55 22.30 10.02 8.40
N HIS A 56 22.92 9.31 9.35
CA HIS A 56 22.44 8.01 9.82
C HIS A 56 21.14 8.16 10.63
N LEU A 57 21.08 9.12 11.55
CA LEU A 57 19.88 9.44 12.33
C LEU A 57 18.70 9.81 11.42
N ARG A 58 18.94 10.66 10.41
CA ARG A 58 17.90 11.02 9.42
C ARG A 58 17.42 9.83 8.58
N ARG A 59 18.22 8.76 8.44
CA ARG A 59 17.78 7.53 7.76
C ARG A 59 16.90 6.70 8.69
N LEU A 60 17.34 6.50 9.93
CA LEU A 60 16.56 5.78 10.94
C LEU A 60 15.21 6.44 11.20
N GLU A 61 15.17 7.77 11.32
CA GLU A 61 13.92 8.49 11.51
C GLU A 61 12.94 8.27 10.34
N ARG A 62 13.45 8.29 9.10
CA ARG A 62 12.64 7.99 7.92
C ARG A 62 12.11 6.56 7.93
N GLU A 63 12.96 5.59 8.28
CA GLU A 63 12.55 4.19 8.41
C GLU A 63 11.48 4.01 9.49
N GLU A 64 11.61 4.68 10.64
CA GLU A 64 10.61 4.64 11.70
C GLU A 64 9.29 5.29 11.27
N GLN A 65 9.34 6.41 10.57
CA GLN A 65 8.16 7.07 10.02
C GLN A 65 7.46 6.17 8.99
N GLU A 66 8.21 5.51 8.10
CA GLU A 66 7.66 4.57 7.13
C GLU A 66 7.03 3.35 7.82
N ARG A 67 7.68 2.81 8.85
CA ARG A 67 7.11 1.72 9.67
C ARG A 67 5.79 2.14 10.31
N LYS A 68 5.71 3.33 10.90
CA LYS A 68 4.47 3.86 11.48
C LYS A 68 3.37 3.99 10.43
N ARG A 69 3.68 4.55 9.26
CA ARG A 69 2.73 4.65 8.13
C ARG A 69 2.22 3.29 7.68
N LEU A 70 3.10 2.28 7.61
CA LEU A 70 2.71 0.93 7.23
C LEU A 70 1.77 0.30 8.27
N LEU A 71 2.05 0.47 9.57
CA LEU A 71 1.18 0.00 10.63
C LEU A 71 -0.21 0.65 10.59
N GLU A 72 -0.27 1.98 10.40
CA GLU A 72 -1.54 2.70 10.24
C GLU A 72 -2.35 2.18 9.04
N LEU A 73 -1.69 1.92 7.90
CA LEU A 73 -2.36 1.34 6.73
C LEU A 73 -2.88 -0.07 6.98
N GLU A 74 -2.11 -0.90 7.71
CA GLU A 74 -2.56 -2.23 8.10
C GLU A 74 -3.77 -2.19 9.04
N GLU A 75 -3.77 -1.30 10.02
CA GLU A 75 -4.90 -1.09 10.93
C GLU A 75 -6.14 -0.64 10.16
N GLN A 76 -6.03 0.36 9.30
CA GLN A 76 -7.13 0.81 8.44
C GLN A 76 -7.64 -0.31 7.54
N ARG A 77 -6.76 -1.16 7.01
CA ARG A 77 -7.14 -2.33 6.21
C ARG A 77 -7.93 -3.33 7.06
N LYS A 78 -7.45 -3.65 8.27
CA LYS A 78 -8.14 -4.55 9.20
C LYS A 78 -9.51 -4.02 9.61
N GLU A 79 -9.63 -2.73 9.90
CA GLU A 79 -10.91 -2.09 10.21
C GLU A 79 -11.90 -2.18 9.04
N LYS A 80 -11.45 -1.88 7.82
CA LYS A 80 -12.29 -2.00 6.62
C LYS A 80 -12.73 -3.44 6.39
N GLU A 81 -11.83 -4.39 6.62
CA GLU A 81 -12.14 -5.82 6.51
C GLU A 81 -13.16 -6.26 7.56
N GLN A 82 -13.04 -5.81 8.81
CA GLN A 82 -14.03 -6.06 9.86
C GLN A 82 -15.39 -5.45 9.50
N LYS A 83 -15.43 -4.18 9.10
CA LYS A 83 -16.66 -3.52 8.63
C LYS A 83 -17.32 -4.27 7.47
N TRP A 84 -16.51 -4.78 6.54
CA TRP A 84 -17.01 -5.62 5.44
C TRP A 84 -17.59 -6.94 5.94
N ARG A 85 -16.89 -7.65 6.83
CA ARG A 85 -17.37 -8.91 7.43
C ARG A 85 -18.69 -8.70 8.16
N ASP A 86 -18.80 -7.64 8.95
CA ASP A 86 -20.03 -7.30 9.68
C ASP A 86 -21.18 -6.98 8.73
N HIS A 87 -20.89 -6.21 7.67
CA HIS A 87 -21.89 -5.89 6.65
C HIS A 87 -22.40 -7.15 5.94
N VAL A 88 -21.50 -8.07 5.55
CA VAL A 88 -21.85 -9.35 4.95
C VAL A 88 -22.68 -10.20 5.91
N ALA A 89 -22.31 -10.25 7.20
CA ALA A 89 -23.08 -10.96 8.22
C ALA A 89 -24.50 -10.39 8.38
N GLN A 90 -24.65 -9.06 8.39
CA GLN A 90 -25.97 -8.40 8.43
C GLN A 90 -26.82 -8.75 7.20
N LEU A 91 -26.22 -8.76 6.00
CA LEU A 91 -26.92 -9.17 4.78
C LEU A 91 -27.34 -10.65 4.83
N ALA A 92 -26.49 -11.53 5.35
CA ALA A 92 -26.81 -12.93 5.54
C ALA A 92 -28.01 -13.11 6.49
N ASN A 93 -28.03 -12.38 7.61
CA ASN A 93 -29.15 -12.39 8.55
C ASN A 93 -30.45 -11.91 7.91
N LYS A 94 -30.42 -10.81 7.14
CA LYS A 94 -31.57 -10.33 6.38
C LYS A 94 -32.06 -11.39 5.39
N ARG A 95 -31.15 -12.06 4.68
CA ARG A 95 -31.47 -13.13 3.72
C ARG A 95 -32.11 -14.33 4.42
N MET A 96 -31.61 -14.72 5.59
CA MET A 96 -32.21 -15.80 6.39
C MET A 96 -33.63 -15.45 6.83
N GLY A 97 -33.86 -14.24 7.35
CA GLY A 97 -35.21 -13.80 7.71
C GLY A 97 -36.19 -13.76 6.52
N LEU A 98 -35.71 -13.40 5.33
CA LEU A 98 -36.53 -13.48 4.11
C LEU A 98 -36.84 -14.92 3.71
N ARG A 99 -35.87 -15.84 3.83
CA ARG A 99 -36.08 -17.27 3.57
C ARG A 99 -37.10 -17.88 4.53
N GLU A 100 -37.00 -17.58 5.82
CA GLU A 100 -37.97 -18.03 6.83
C GLU A 100 -39.38 -17.49 6.54
N ARG A 101 -39.49 -16.21 6.16
CA ARG A 101 -40.78 -15.62 5.75
C ARG A 101 -41.33 -16.31 4.51
N ALA A 102 -40.50 -16.56 3.50
CA ALA A 102 -40.91 -17.26 2.29
C ALA A 102 -41.38 -18.69 2.59
N GLN A 103 -40.65 -19.41 3.46
CA GLN A 103 -41.04 -20.74 3.91
C GLN A 103 -42.39 -20.72 4.64
N ARG A 104 -42.59 -19.81 5.60
CA ARG A 104 -43.90 -19.68 6.29
C ARG A 104 -45.04 -19.36 5.32
N LEU A 105 -44.81 -18.51 4.33
CA LEU A 105 -45.80 -18.22 3.30
C LEU A 105 -46.11 -19.44 2.44
N GLN A 106 -45.10 -20.24 2.12
CA GLN A 106 -45.27 -21.49 1.38
C GLN A 106 -46.09 -22.50 2.22
N GLU A 107 -45.73 -22.72 3.47
CA GLU A 107 -46.46 -23.57 4.41
C GLU A 107 -47.92 -23.11 4.57
N PHE A 108 -48.14 -21.80 4.69
CA PHE A 108 -49.50 -21.24 4.76
C PHE A 108 -50.29 -21.46 3.47
N ARG A 109 -49.66 -21.28 2.29
CA ARG A 109 -50.30 -21.58 1.00
C ARG A 109 -50.61 -23.07 0.85
N ASP A 110 -49.73 -23.94 1.32
CA ASP A 110 -49.96 -25.39 1.31
C ASP A 110 -51.09 -25.78 2.26
N PHE A 111 -51.19 -25.14 3.42
CA PHE A 111 -52.33 -25.29 4.32
C PHE A 111 -53.64 -24.85 3.66
N GLN A 112 -53.69 -23.66 3.05
CA GLN A 112 -54.87 -23.19 2.31
C GLN A 112 -55.27 -24.16 1.21
N ARG A 113 -54.29 -24.73 0.49
CA ARG A 113 -54.55 -25.74 -0.55
C ARG A 113 -55.20 -27.00 0.01
N LYS A 114 -54.72 -27.49 1.16
CA LYS A 114 -55.30 -28.68 1.82
C LYS A 114 -56.74 -28.43 2.27
N VAL A 115 -56.99 -27.33 2.97
CA VAL A 115 -58.34 -26.96 3.43
C VAL A 115 -59.32 -26.85 2.25
N LEU A 116 -58.93 -26.16 1.17
CA LEU A 116 -59.79 -26.04 -0.02
C LEU A 116 -60.00 -27.37 -0.75
N ALA A 117 -59.00 -28.25 -0.77
CA ALA A 117 -59.17 -29.58 -1.36
C ALA A 117 -60.14 -30.44 -0.55
N GLU A 118 -60.05 -30.39 0.78
CA GLU A 118 -60.97 -31.06 1.70
C GLU A 118 -62.41 -30.51 1.58
N ASP A 119 -62.58 -29.19 1.62
CA ASP A 119 -63.90 -28.53 1.53
C ASP A 119 -64.60 -28.80 0.18
N LEU A 120 -63.83 -28.90 -0.91
CA LEU A 120 -64.35 -29.15 -2.26
C LEU A 120 -64.41 -30.65 -2.62
N GLY A 121 -63.95 -31.54 -1.74
CA GLY A 121 -63.87 -32.99 -2.00
C GLY A 121 -63.00 -33.34 -3.22
N LEU A 122 -61.97 -32.53 -3.52
CA LEU A 122 -61.14 -32.68 -4.71
C LEU A 122 -59.91 -33.54 -4.43
N ASP A 123 -59.69 -34.53 -5.31
CA ASP A 123 -58.52 -35.41 -5.25
C ASP A 123 -57.21 -34.61 -5.47
N PRO A 124 -56.14 -34.83 -4.68
CA PRO A 124 -55.00 -33.92 -4.56
C PRO A 124 -54.22 -33.71 -5.88
N SER A 125 -54.35 -34.64 -6.83
CA SER A 125 -53.69 -34.54 -8.15
C SER A 125 -54.47 -33.73 -9.19
N SER A 126 -55.81 -33.58 -9.07
CA SER A 126 -56.60 -32.75 -10.01
C SER A 126 -56.96 -31.37 -9.44
N ALA A 127 -56.84 -31.22 -8.12
CA ALA A 127 -57.22 -30.02 -7.38
C ALA A 127 -56.21 -28.87 -7.51
N SER A 128 -54.93 -29.19 -7.78
CA SER A 128 -53.79 -28.26 -7.75
C SER A 128 -54.03 -26.98 -8.56
N GLU A 129 -54.35 -27.08 -9.85
CA GLU A 129 -54.48 -25.90 -10.72
C GLU A 129 -55.73 -25.08 -10.42
N LYS A 130 -56.88 -25.73 -10.19
CA LYS A 130 -58.15 -25.06 -9.84
C LYS A 130 -58.06 -24.31 -8.52
N ILE A 131 -57.47 -24.94 -7.50
CA ILE A 131 -57.24 -24.32 -6.19
C ILE A 131 -56.23 -23.17 -6.32
N THR A 132 -55.18 -23.33 -7.11
CA THR A 132 -54.20 -22.26 -7.34
C THR A 132 -54.84 -21.05 -8.02
N GLN A 133 -55.74 -21.25 -8.99
CA GLN A 133 -56.51 -20.16 -9.60
C GLN A 133 -57.46 -19.47 -8.61
N LEU A 134 -58.13 -20.22 -7.73
CA LEU A 134 -58.97 -19.64 -6.68
C LEU A 134 -58.14 -18.80 -5.69
N LEU A 135 -56.98 -19.30 -5.28
CA LEU A 135 -56.05 -18.62 -4.37
C LEU A 135 -55.35 -17.39 -4.97
N GLN A 136 -55.37 -17.24 -6.29
CA GLN A 136 -54.87 -16.05 -7.01
C GLN A 136 -55.95 -14.97 -7.21
N ARG A 137 -57.24 -15.33 -7.09
CA ARG A 137 -58.37 -14.41 -7.24
C ARG A 137 -58.78 -13.73 -5.92
N LEU A 138 -58.33 -14.28 -4.78
CA LEU A 138 -58.43 -13.71 -3.44
C LEU A 138 -57.19 -12.87 -3.13
#